data_AF-A0ABC8A3K6-F1
#
_entry.id   AF-A0ABC8A3K6-F1
#
_cell.length_a   1.000
_cell.length_b   1.000
_cell.length_c   1.000
_cell.angle_alpha   90.00
_cell.angle_beta   90.00
_cell.angle_gamma   90.00
#
_symmetry.space_group_name_H-M   'P 1'
#
loop_
_entity.id
_entity.type
_entity.pdbx_description
1 polymer ?
#
loop_
_entity_poly.entity_id
_entity_poly.type
_entity_poly.pdbx_seq_one_letter_code
_entity_poly.pdbx_strand_id
1 'polypeptide(L)'
;MSLKLSKIFEKENKLTEEIGDFDKALGKVLFLHAEPVMIFEDGEPNEETGEIKRYPTDKVDYYEVNIYSDAQDKQIVVKMPAEADFSGLEYEDEIKLTNRSINFWSDKELVPTGNGQFRTNYFSGEKWNAEGIEKVGKSNSKPEQSPKPEPKNNEPKK
;
A
#
# COMPACT_ATOMS: atom_id res chain seq x y z
N MET A 1 12.50 33.45 -15.37
CA MET A 1 11.22 33.20 -14.67
C MET A 1 11.54 32.73 -13.26
N SER A 2 11.14 33.50 -12.24
CA SER A 2 11.38 33.12 -10.84
C SER A 2 10.19 32.31 -10.35
N LEU A 3 10.39 31.02 -10.11
CA LEU A 3 9.40 30.18 -9.43
C LEU A 3 9.23 30.74 -8.01
N LYS A 4 8.06 31.33 -7.74
CA LYS A 4 7.68 31.72 -6.38
C LYS A 4 7.37 30.43 -5.63
N LEU A 5 8.34 29.94 -4.84
CA LEU A 5 8.05 28.98 -3.79
C LEU A 5 7.12 29.65 -2.79
N SER A 6 5.87 29.19 -2.73
CA SER A 6 4.91 29.57 -1.70
C SER A 6 5.50 29.23 -0.33
N LYS A 7 5.65 30.26 0.51
CA LYS A 7 6.31 30.23 1.82
C LYS A 7 5.45 29.59 2.94
N ILE A 8 4.56 28.68 2.58
CA ILE A 8 3.69 27.98 3.53
C ILE A 8 3.71 26.49 3.17
N PHE A 9 4.82 25.83 3.47
CA PHE A 9 4.78 24.41 3.82
C PHE A 9 4.30 24.37 5.27
N GLU A 10 2.99 24.52 5.49
CA GLU A 10 2.43 23.87 6.68
C GLU A 10 2.77 22.39 6.51
N LYS A 11 3.35 21.82 7.57
CA LYS A 11 3.87 20.47 7.60
C LYS A 11 2.70 19.47 7.61
N GLU A 12 1.83 19.54 6.61
CA GLU A 12 0.96 18.44 6.31
C GLU A 12 1.87 17.33 5.85
N ASN A 13 2.00 16.29 6.68
CA ASN A 13 2.62 15.04 6.29
C ASN A 13 1.68 14.31 5.31
N LYS A 14 1.19 15.00 4.29
CA LYS A 14 0.24 14.54 3.29
C LYS A 14 0.63 15.15 1.94
N LEU A 15 0.83 14.29 0.94
CA LEU A 15 0.95 14.68 -0.47
C LEU A 15 -0.39 14.38 -1.14
N THR A 16 -0.92 15.34 -1.90
CA THR A 16 -2.16 15.23 -2.68
C THR A 16 -1.88 15.42 -4.17
N GLU A 17 -2.83 15.04 -5.03
CA GLU A 17 -2.69 15.17 -6.49
C GLU A 17 -2.48 16.62 -6.97
N GLU A 18 -2.80 17.63 -6.16
CA GLU A 18 -2.53 19.04 -6.48
C GLU A 18 -1.01 19.36 -6.48
N ILE A 19 -0.22 18.55 -5.79
CA ILE A 19 1.21 18.81 -5.51
C ILE A 19 2.10 17.70 -6.09
N GLY A 20 1.60 16.46 -6.17
CA GLY A 20 2.35 15.29 -6.64
C GLY A 20 1.84 14.73 -7.96
N ASP A 21 2.76 14.23 -8.79
CA ASP A 21 2.42 13.45 -10.00
C ASP A 21 2.39 11.95 -9.66
N PHE A 22 1.20 11.48 -9.30
CA PHE A 22 0.98 10.09 -8.87
C PHE A 22 1.03 9.10 -10.02
N ASP A 23 0.67 9.52 -11.23
CA ASP A 23 0.76 8.67 -12.43
C ASP A 23 2.23 8.33 -12.71
N LYS A 24 3.16 9.27 -12.49
CA LYS A 24 4.60 8.97 -12.54
C LYS A 24 5.10 8.17 -11.34
N ALA A 25 4.60 8.45 -10.14
CA ALA A 25 5.08 7.80 -8.92
C ALA A 25 4.68 6.32 -8.82
N LEU A 26 3.55 5.94 -9.44
CA LEU A 26 3.02 4.58 -9.45
C LEU A 26 3.22 3.87 -10.79
N GLY A 27 3.30 4.62 -11.89
CA GLY A 27 3.31 4.07 -13.24
C GLY A 27 2.06 3.25 -13.53
N LYS A 28 2.20 2.11 -14.21
CA LYS A 28 1.11 1.15 -14.38
C LYS A 28 0.83 0.42 -13.09
N VAL A 29 -0.45 0.30 -12.79
CA VAL A 29 -0.93 -0.33 -11.58
C VAL A 29 -1.79 -1.53 -11.94
N LEU A 30 -1.48 -2.67 -11.34
CA LEU A 30 -2.27 -3.90 -11.48
C LEU A 30 -3.00 -4.18 -10.18
N PHE A 31 -4.30 -4.45 -10.27
CA PHE A 31 -5.11 -4.89 -9.14
C PHE A 31 -4.71 -6.29 -8.69
N LEU A 32 -4.53 -6.53 -7.39
CA LEU A 32 -4.30 -7.89 -6.88
C LEU A 32 -5.54 -8.36 -6.11
N HIS A 33 -5.88 -7.70 -5.00
CA HIS A 33 -7.09 -7.97 -4.24
C HIS A 33 -7.41 -6.80 -3.31
N ALA A 34 -8.63 -6.79 -2.77
CA ALA A 34 -9.07 -5.85 -1.74
C ALA A 34 -9.51 -6.62 -0.49
N GLU A 35 -8.97 -6.28 0.67
CA GLU A 35 -9.35 -6.86 1.96
C GLU A 35 -10.13 -5.84 2.79
N PRO A 36 -11.35 -6.18 3.27
CA PRO A 36 -12.09 -5.31 4.17
C PRO A 36 -11.43 -5.29 5.55
N VAL A 37 -11.21 -4.10 6.08
CA VAL A 37 -10.84 -3.88 7.47
C VAL A 37 -12.10 -3.47 8.24
N MET A 38 -12.46 -4.27 9.23
CA MET A 38 -13.67 -4.06 10.02
C MET A 38 -13.48 -3.02 11.11
N ILE A 39 -14.54 -2.30 11.46
CA ILE A 39 -14.59 -1.45 12.65
C ILE A 39 -14.46 -2.35 13.88
N PHE A 40 -13.62 -1.96 14.84
CA PHE A 40 -13.53 -2.63 16.14
C PHE A 40 -14.32 -1.86 17.19
N GLU A 41 -15.14 -2.57 17.95
CA GLU A 41 -15.85 -2.02 19.11
C GLU A 41 -15.22 -2.53 20.40
N ASP A 42 -15.16 -1.64 21.40
CA ASP A 42 -14.76 -1.95 22.76
C ASP A 42 -15.88 -2.77 23.41
N GLY A 43 -15.57 -4.01 23.78
CA GLY A 43 -16.48 -4.86 24.54
C GLY A 43 -16.66 -4.39 25.97
N GLU A 44 -17.54 -5.06 26.72
CA GLU A 44 -17.71 -4.76 28.14
C GLU A 44 -16.41 -5.02 28.91
N PRO A 45 -16.02 -4.13 29.84
CA PRO A 45 -14.84 -4.34 30.67
C PRO A 45 -15.04 -5.60 31.51
N ASN A 46 -14.06 -6.50 31.49
CA ASN A 46 -14.10 -7.69 32.33
C ASN A 46 -14.12 -7.27 33.82
N GLU A 47 -15.14 -7.70 34.57
CA GLU A 47 -15.35 -7.29 35.97
C GLU A 47 -14.19 -7.71 36.90
N GLU A 48 -13.44 -8.76 36.57
CA GLU A 48 -12.29 -9.21 37.38
C GLU A 48 -10.96 -8.54 37.02
N THR A 49 -10.73 -8.20 35.74
CA THR A 49 -9.42 -7.70 35.27
C THR A 49 -9.44 -6.24 34.83
N GLY A 50 -10.63 -5.65 34.64
CA GLY A 50 -10.81 -4.32 34.05
C GLY A 50 -10.40 -4.22 32.57
N GLU A 51 -10.04 -5.34 31.94
CA GLU A 51 -9.57 -5.35 30.56
C GLU A 51 -10.75 -5.24 29.59
N ILE A 52 -10.66 -4.28 28.67
CA ILE A 52 -11.60 -4.10 27.57
C ILE A 52 -11.06 -4.88 26.37
N LYS A 53 -11.76 -5.96 26.00
CA LYS A 53 -11.46 -6.70 24.77
C LYS A 53 -12.11 -5.99 23.59
N ARG A 54 -11.36 -5.84 22.50
CA ARG A 54 -11.87 -5.31 21.23
C ARG A 54 -12.34 -6.44 20.34
N TYR A 55 -13.53 -6.29 19.77
CA TYR A 55 -14.12 -7.26 18.85
C TYR A 55 -14.37 -6.61 17.49
N PRO A 56 -14.05 -7.30 16.38
CA PRO A 56 -14.41 -6.83 15.04
C PRO A 56 -15.94 -6.86 14.89
N THR A 57 -16.50 -5.81 14.33
CA THR A 57 -17.91 -5.73 13.94
C THR A 57 -18.11 -6.21 12.50
N ASP A 58 -19.37 -6.32 12.07
CA ASP A 58 -19.70 -6.62 10.67
C ASP A 58 -19.61 -5.39 9.75
N LYS A 59 -19.24 -4.22 10.28
CA LYS A 59 -19.13 -2.97 9.51
C LYS A 59 -17.70 -2.79 9.00
N VAL A 60 -17.57 -2.55 7.70
CA VAL A 60 -16.29 -2.21 7.08
C VAL A 60 -15.94 -0.75 7.41
N ASP A 61 -14.75 -0.52 7.95
CA ASP A 61 -14.17 0.81 8.16
C ASP A 61 -13.52 1.33 6.88
N TYR A 62 -12.69 0.49 6.26
CA TYR A 62 -11.98 0.79 5.02
C TYR A 62 -11.51 -0.50 4.33
N TYR A 63 -11.05 -0.40 3.10
CA TYR A 63 -10.41 -1.49 2.38
C TYR A 63 -8.90 -1.30 2.27
N GLU A 64 -8.15 -2.38 2.48
CA GLU A 64 -6.74 -2.48 2.11
C GLU A 64 -6.65 -3.10 0.72
N VAL A 65 -6.39 -2.25 -0.26
CA VAL A 65 -6.31 -2.62 -1.66
C VAL A 65 -4.86 -2.88 -2.01
N ASN A 66 -4.56 -4.15 -2.26
CA ASN A 66 -3.25 -4.61 -2.67
C ASN A 66 -3.11 -4.45 -4.18
N ILE A 67 -2.09 -3.71 -4.59
CA ILE A 67 -1.81 -3.42 -5.99
C ILE A 67 -0.33 -3.61 -6.28
N TYR A 68 0.00 -3.95 -7.52
CA TYR A 68 1.37 -3.94 -8.00
C TYR A 68 1.64 -2.62 -8.73
N SER A 69 2.73 -1.94 -8.38
CA SER A 69 3.20 -0.73 -9.09
C SER A 69 4.44 -1.06 -9.90
N ASP A 70 4.40 -0.79 -11.21
CA ASP A 70 5.56 -1.02 -12.08
C ASP A 70 6.71 -0.04 -11.83
N ALA A 71 6.40 1.21 -11.49
CA ALA A 71 7.40 2.26 -11.26
C ALA A 71 8.20 2.01 -9.98
N GLN A 72 7.59 1.35 -9.00
CA GLN A 72 8.22 1.01 -7.73
C GLN A 72 8.70 -0.45 -7.67
N ASP A 73 8.36 -1.25 -8.68
CA ASP A 73 8.68 -2.68 -8.79
C ASP A 73 8.33 -3.48 -7.52
N LYS A 74 7.17 -3.15 -6.92
CA LYS A 74 6.72 -3.77 -5.66
C LYS A 74 5.20 -3.71 -5.51
N GLN A 75 4.69 -4.57 -4.64
CA GLN A 75 3.33 -4.48 -4.13
C GLN A 75 3.23 -3.35 -3.11
N ILE A 76 2.15 -2.57 -3.22
CA ILE A 76 1.80 -1.52 -2.26
C ILE A 76 0.37 -1.73 -1.79
N VAL A 77 0.12 -1.30 -0.55
CA VAL A 77 -1.21 -1.32 0.05
C VAL A 77 -1.78 0.09 -0.01
N VAL A 78 -2.96 0.23 -0.61
CA VAL A 78 -3.70 1.49 -0.70
C VAL A 78 -4.93 1.39 0.18
N LYS A 79 -5.06 2.32 1.12
CA LYS A 79 -6.27 2.46 1.92
C LYS A 79 -7.35 3.16 1.10
N MET A 80 -8.52 2.52 0.99
CA MET A 80 -9.70 3.06 0.32
C MET A 80 -10.91 3.12 1.25
N PRO A 81 -11.83 4.07 1.07
CA PRO A 81 -13.03 4.18 1.89
C PRO A 81 -13.95 2.96 1.74
N ALA A 82 -14.83 2.72 2.71
CA ALA A 82 -15.76 1.60 2.69
C ALA A 82 -16.78 1.67 1.53
N GLU A 83 -17.01 2.87 0.99
CA GLU A 83 -17.86 3.11 -0.17
C GLU A 83 -17.21 2.78 -1.52
N ALA A 84 -15.93 2.41 -1.54
CA ALA A 84 -15.24 2.05 -2.78
C ALA A 84 -15.85 0.80 -3.43
N ASP A 85 -16.06 0.85 -4.74
CA ASP A 85 -16.60 -0.27 -5.52
C ASP A 85 -15.48 -1.02 -6.24
N PHE A 86 -15.40 -2.33 -6.00
CA PHE A 86 -14.43 -3.24 -6.63
C PHE A 86 -15.10 -4.21 -7.61
N SER A 87 -16.40 -4.05 -7.87
CA SER A 87 -17.18 -4.94 -8.72
C SER A 87 -16.62 -4.96 -10.15
N GLY A 88 -16.32 -6.16 -10.65
CA GLY A 88 -15.81 -6.34 -12.02
C GLY A 88 -14.29 -6.14 -12.18
N LEU A 89 -13.56 -5.94 -11.08
CA LEU A 89 -12.11 -6.05 -11.03
C LEU A 89 -11.70 -7.52 -10.83
N GLU A 90 -10.86 -8.00 -11.72
CA GLU A 90 -10.21 -9.31 -11.68
C GLU A 90 -8.73 -9.13 -11.32
N TYR A 91 -8.12 -10.19 -10.78
CA TYR A 91 -6.69 -10.22 -10.49
C TYR A 91 -5.87 -9.83 -11.74
N GLU A 92 -4.85 -9.01 -11.53
CA GLU A 92 -4.00 -8.39 -12.53
C GLU A 92 -4.70 -7.42 -13.51
N ASP A 93 -5.96 -7.03 -13.31
CA ASP A 93 -6.53 -5.96 -14.15
C ASP A 93 -5.71 -4.66 -14.03
N GLU A 94 -5.51 -3.98 -15.16
CA GLU A 94 -4.89 -2.66 -15.16
C GLU A 94 -5.91 -1.64 -14.63
N ILE A 95 -5.52 -0.91 -13.59
CA ILE A 95 -6.39 0.01 -12.87
C ILE A 95 -5.78 1.40 -12.79
N LYS A 96 -6.64 2.39 -12.57
CA LYS A 96 -6.27 3.75 -12.20
C LYS A 96 -6.91 4.08 -10.87
N LEU A 97 -6.11 4.59 -9.94
CA LEU A 97 -6.62 5.10 -8.67
C LEU A 97 -7.00 6.56 -8.83
N THR A 98 -8.09 6.98 -8.18
CA THR A 98 -8.59 8.37 -8.21
C THR A 98 -8.49 9.02 -6.83
N ASN A 99 -8.33 10.34 -6.81
CA ASN A 99 -8.18 11.17 -5.60
C ASN A 99 -7.11 10.61 -4.65
N ARG A 100 -5.91 10.38 -5.19
CA ARG A 100 -4.80 9.78 -4.45
C ARG A 100 -4.21 10.75 -3.44
N SER A 101 -3.76 10.18 -2.32
CA SER A 101 -2.91 10.89 -1.39
C SER A 101 -1.94 9.96 -0.67
N ILE A 102 -0.79 10.51 -0.25
CA ILE A 102 0.20 9.79 0.55
C ILE A 102 0.34 10.49 1.88
N ASN A 103 0.23 9.75 2.98
CA ASN A 103 0.60 10.25 4.29
C ASN A 103 1.99 9.76 4.68
N PHE A 104 2.85 10.67 5.11
CA PHE A 104 4.17 10.34 5.63
C PHE A 104 4.11 10.21 7.15
N TRP A 105 4.79 9.21 7.68
CA TRP A 105 4.96 9.08 9.13
C TRP A 105 6.44 8.91 9.46
N SER A 106 6.79 9.36 10.65
CA SER A 106 8.12 9.18 11.21
C SER A 106 7.99 8.94 12.69
N ASP A 107 8.73 7.96 13.21
CA ASP A 107 8.78 7.65 14.62
C ASP A 107 10.24 7.51 15.08
N LYS A 108 10.47 7.60 16.40
CA LYS A 108 11.78 7.36 16.99
C LYS A 108 11.64 6.44 18.21
N GLU A 109 12.51 5.44 18.27
CA GLU A 109 12.61 4.53 19.40
C GLU A 109 13.97 4.70 20.08
N LEU A 110 13.96 4.79 21.41
CA LEU A 110 15.17 4.84 22.23
C LEU A 110 15.49 3.43 22.72
N VAL A 111 16.50 2.80 22.13
CA VAL A 111 16.91 1.44 22.46
C VAL A 111 18.10 1.47 23.42
N PRO A 112 18.01 0.83 24.60
CA PRO A 112 19.15 0.71 25.51
C PRO A 112 20.24 -0.19 24.90
N THR A 113 21.49 0.28 24.92
CA THR A 113 22.64 -0.42 24.29
C THR A 113 23.45 -1.29 25.26
N GLY A 114 22.91 -1.56 26.47
CA GLY A 114 23.56 -2.38 27.50
C GLY A 114 24.61 -1.66 28.35
N ASN A 115 25.20 -0.57 27.86
CA ASN A 115 26.26 0.18 28.56
C ASN A 115 25.74 1.43 29.31
N GLY A 116 24.45 1.47 29.65
CA GLY A 116 23.79 2.67 30.21
C GLY A 116 23.58 3.81 29.20
N GLN A 117 23.91 3.59 27.92
CA GLN A 117 23.66 4.52 26.82
C GLN A 117 22.40 4.13 26.03
N PHE A 118 21.73 5.12 25.44
CA PHE A 118 20.59 4.92 24.55
C PHE A 118 21.00 5.20 23.11
N ARG A 119 20.56 4.34 22.19
CA ARG A 119 20.62 4.58 20.75
C ARG A 119 19.24 5.02 20.29
N THR A 120 19.17 6.11 19.54
CA THR A 120 17.92 6.51 18.85
C THR A 120 17.85 5.81 17.50
N ASN A 121 16.81 5.00 17.29
CA ASN A 121 16.43 4.49 15.99
C ASN A 121 15.36 5.40 15.41
N TYR A 122 15.47 5.71 14.12
CA TYR A 122 14.48 6.50 13.38
C TYR A 122 13.77 5.59 12.40
N PHE A 123 12.45 5.62 12.42
CA PHE A 123 11.58 4.93 11.48
C PHE A 123 10.82 5.95 10.67
N SER A 124 10.60 5.67 9.41
CA SER A 124 9.74 6.48 8.56
C SER A 124 9.08 5.60 7.52
N GLY A 125 7.90 6.01 7.08
CA GLY A 125 7.22 5.32 6.00
C GLY A 125 6.15 6.20 5.37
N GLU A 126 5.49 5.60 4.40
CA GLU A 126 4.42 6.19 3.61
C GLU A 126 3.17 5.32 3.72
N LYS A 127 2.01 5.96 3.70
CA LYS A 127 0.71 5.30 3.64
C LYS A 127 -0.03 5.85 2.42
N TRP A 128 -0.32 4.97 1.48
CA TRP A 128 -1.04 5.31 0.27
C TRP A 128 -2.55 5.27 0.54
N ASN A 129 -3.26 6.26 0.02
CA ASN A 129 -4.72 6.34 0.08
C ASN A 129 -5.26 6.73 -1.30
N ALA A 130 -6.47 6.29 -1.59
CA ALA A 130 -7.24 6.70 -2.75
C ALA A 130 -8.73 6.68 -2.39
N GLU A 131 -9.56 7.47 -3.06
CA GLU A 131 -11.01 7.45 -2.84
C GLU A 131 -11.74 6.51 -3.78
N GLY A 132 -11.15 6.23 -4.96
CA GLY A 132 -11.76 5.36 -5.94
C GLY A 132 -10.75 4.64 -6.83
N ILE A 133 -11.31 3.73 -7.63
CA ILE A 133 -10.59 2.83 -8.50
C ILE A 133 -11.37 2.66 -9.81
N GLU A 134 -10.66 2.71 -10.92
CA GLU A 134 -11.24 2.56 -12.25
C GLU A 134 -10.48 1.49 -13.03
N LYS A 135 -11.20 0.60 -13.70
CA LYS A 135 -10.59 -0.38 -14.61
C LYS A 135 -10.20 0.30 -15.92
N VAL A 136 -8.90 0.25 -16.24
CA VAL A 136 -8.34 0.79 -17.48
C VAL A 136 -8.34 -0.27 -18.59
N GLY A 137 -8.05 -1.52 -18.24
CA GLY A 137 -8.02 -2.61 -19.20
C GLY A 137 -7.79 -3.97 -18.55
N LYS A 138 -7.93 -5.04 -19.33
CA LYS A 138 -7.43 -6.35 -18.92
C LYS A 138 -5.92 -6.36 -19.12
N SER A 139 -5.17 -6.85 -18.15
CA SER A 139 -3.76 -7.16 -18.39
C SER A 139 -3.68 -8.17 -19.52
N ASN A 140 -2.91 -7.82 -20.55
CA ASN A 140 -2.36 -8.82 -21.46
C ASN A 140 -1.10 -9.39 -20.82
N SER A 141 -1.19 -9.92 -19.59
CA SER A 141 -0.13 -10.74 -19.00
C SER A 141 -0.23 -12.13 -19.63
N LYS A 142 0.27 -12.25 -20.87
CA LYS A 142 0.72 -13.57 -21.32
C LYS A 142 1.86 -13.95 -20.37
N PRO A 143 1.79 -15.06 -19.62
CA PRO A 143 2.93 -15.47 -18.83
C PRO A 143 4.05 -15.73 -19.84
N GLU A 144 5.10 -14.93 -19.78
CA GLU A 144 6.37 -15.25 -20.42
C GLU A 144 6.93 -16.45 -19.65
N GLN A 145 6.39 -17.62 -20.00
CA GLN A 145 6.88 -18.90 -19.56
C GLN A 145 8.33 -18.94 -20.08
N SER A 146 9.28 -18.71 -19.18
CA SER A 146 10.69 -18.86 -19.50
C SER A 146 10.84 -20.24 -20.14
N PRO A 147 11.41 -20.36 -21.36
CA PRO A 147 11.51 -21.64 -22.01
C PRO A 147 12.32 -22.57 -21.11
N LYS A 148 11.66 -23.67 -20.72
CA LYS A 148 12.22 -24.81 -20.00
C LYS A 148 13.60 -25.12 -20.56
N PRO A 149 14.68 -25.20 -19.75
CA PRO A 149 15.97 -25.58 -20.29
C PRO A 149 15.85 -27.00 -20.86
N GLU A 150 16.04 -27.12 -22.18
CA GLU A 150 16.14 -28.41 -22.86
C GLU A 150 17.29 -29.23 -22.23
N PRO A 151 17.08 -30.53 -21.95
CA PRO A 151 18.17 -31.37 -21.50
C PRO A 151 19.18 -31.51 -22.65
N LYS A 152 20.41 -31.03 -22.41
CA LYS A 152 21.55 -31.27 -23.31
C LYS A 152 21.74 -32.77 -23.49
N ASN A 153 21.36 -33.26 -24.67
CA ASN A 153 21.64 -34.62 -25.10
C ASN A 153 23.15 -34.73 -25.38
N ASN A 154 23.90 -35.27 -24.43
CA ASN A 154 25.30 -35.63 -24.63
C ASN A 154 25.35 -36.99 -25.35
N GLU A 155 25.37 -36.98 -26.68
CA GLU A 155 25.95 -38.09 -27.44
C GLU A 155 27.48 -38.00 -27.36
N PRO A 156 28.19 -39.08 -26.96
CA PRO A 156 29.62 -39.16 -27.18
C PRO A 156 29.88 -39.50 -28.65
N LYS A 157 30.60 -38.61 -29.34
CA LYS A 157 31.13 -38.86 -30.68
C LYS A 157 32.33 -39.82 -30.62
N LYS A 158 32.26 -40.84 -31.46
CA LYS A 158 33.31 -41.70 -32.05
C LYS A 158 34.09 -42.65 -31.15
#